data_AF-A0A9P5ZGT0-F1
#
_entry.id   AF-A0A9P5ZGT0-F1
#
_cell.length_a   1.000
_cell.length_b   1.000
_cell.length_c   1.000
_cell.angle_alpha   90.00
_cell.angle_beta   90.00
_cell.angle_gamma   90.00
#
_symmetry.space_group_name_H-M   'P 1'
#
loop_
_entity.id
_entity.type
_entity.pdbx_description
1 polymer ?
#
loop_
_entity_poly.entity_id
_entity_poly.type
_entity_poly.pdbx_seq_one_letter_code
_entity_poly.pdbx_strand_id
1 'polypeptide(L)'
;MSNSVHILILSILQLISVLGFTILLLTFLLSSRVSRSYTWVGFSVGWIIACLSYDILFFAGQEHDSSPNRVICLVQAALVQSVPVLQATTNLSLIVDIWLLVGDALQPLRISKRQLLTYRVSVVLFPHVFSVSVFVGYLLVYM
;
A
#
# COMPACT_ATOMS: atom_id res chain seq x y z
N MET A 1 11.93 -25.81 -13.39
CA MET A 1 11.49 -24.99 -14.55
C MET A 1 10.10 -24.40 -14.34
N SER A 2 9.05 -25.18 -14.01
CA SER A 2 7.69 -24.63 -13.78
C SER A 2 7.64 -23.50 -12.73
N ASN A 3 8.23 -23.70 -11.55
CA ASN A 3 8.18 -22.73 -10.45
C ASN A 3 8.86 -21.38 -10.77
N SER A 4 9.98 -21.40 -11.50
CA SER A 4 10.71 -20.19 -11.90
C SER A 4 9.90 -19.31 -12.84
N VAL A 5 9.12 -19.92 -13.74
CA VAL A 5 8.26 -19.19 -14.68
C VAL A 5 7.13 -18.48 -13.93
N HIS A 6 6.53 -19.14 -12.93
CA HIS A 6 5.49 -18.54 -12.10
C HIS A 6 6.01 -17.33 -11.32
N ILE A 7 7.19 -17.45 -10.71
CA ILE A 7 7.82 -16.35 -9.95
C ILE A 7 8.09 -15.16 -10.88
N LEU A 8 8.67 -15.41 -12.06
CA LEU A 8 8.96 -14.36 -13.03
C LEU A 8 7.69 -13.63 -13.51
N ILE A 9 6.62 -14.37 -13.81
CA ILE A 9 5.33 -13.79 -14.22
C ILE A 9 4.77 -12.89 -13.12
N LEU A 10 4.82 -13.36 -11.87
CA LEU A 10 4.33 -12.59 -10.72
C LEU A 10 5.14 -11.30 -10.51
N SER A 11 6.47 -11.35 -10.59
CA SER A 11 7.31 -10.16 -10.46
C SER A 11 7.07 -9.16 -11.59
N ILE A 12 6.93 -9.61 -12.84
CA ILE A 12 6.58 -8.71 -13.96
C ILE A 12 5.23 -8.03 -13.72
N LEU A 13 4.22 -8.78 -13.27
CA LEU A 13 2.90 -8.24 -13.00
C LEU A 13 2.92 -7.20 -11.86
N GLN A 14 3.73 -7.46 -10.82
CA GLN A 14 3.91 -6.52 -9.72
C GLN A 14 4.63 -5.25 -10.16
N LEU A 15 5.68 -5.35 -10.97
CA LEU A 15 6.38 -4.19 -11.54
C LEU A 15 5.47 -3.34 -12.42
N ILE A 16 4.62 -3.96 -13.25
CA ILE A 16 3.60 -3.25 -14.03
C ILE A 16 2.64 -2.51 -13.09
N SER A 17 2.24 -3.13 -11.99
CA SER A 17 1.36 -2.51 -10.99
C SER A 17 2.03 -1.31 -10.33
N VAL A 18 3.29 -1.43 -9.90
CA VAL A 18 4.09 -0.32 -9.35
C VAL A 18 4.17 0.83 -10.34
N LEU A 19 4.51 0.54 -11.61
CA LEU A 19 4.59 1.55 -12.65
C LEU A 19 3.25 2.24 -12.87
N GLY A 20 2.16 1.47 -12.96
CA GLY A 20 0.80 1.97 -13.14
C GLY A 20 0.38 2.90 -12.00
N PHE A 21 0.51 2.47 -10.74
CA PHE A 21 0.17 3.30 -9.58
C PHE A 21 1.06 4.55 -9.46
N THR A 22 2.34 4.44 -9.83
CA THR A 22 3.26 5.59 -9.83
C THR A 22 2.85 6.63 -10.88
N ILE A 23 2.49 6.19 -12.09
CA ILE A 23 1.98 7.08 -13.15
C ILE A 23 0.67 7.74 -12.71
N LEU A 24 -0.24 6.98 -12.11
CA LEU A 24 -1.51 7.49 -11.60
C LEU A 24 -1.28 8.55 -10.50
N LEU A 25 -0.37 8.29 -9.55
CA LEU A 25 0.01 9.25 -8.52
C LEU A 25 0.63 10.52 -9.12
N LEU A 26 1.54 10.38 -10.07
CA LEU A 26 2.18 11.52 -10.71
C LEU A 26 1.15 12.37 -11.48
N THR A 27 0.26 11.71 -12.21
CA THR A 27 -0.85 12.37 -12.92
C THR A 27 -1.76 13.11 -11.96
N PHE A 28 -2.08 12.49 -10.82
CA PHE A 28 -2.90 13.09 -9.77
C PHE A 28 -2.23 14.31 -9.13
N LEU A 29 -0.91 14.27 -8.92
CA LEU A 29 -0.15 15.40 -8.37
C LEU A 29 -0.02 16.57 -9.36
N LEU A 30 0.17 16.27 -10.64
CA LEU A 30 0.33 17.28 -11.70
C LEU A 30 -1.01 17.87 -12.18
N SER A 31 -2.11 17.14 -12.05
CA SER A 31 -3.42 17.59 -12.50
C SER A 31 -4.07 18.53 -11.49
N SER A 32 -4.25 19.80 -11.89
CA SER A 32 -4.99 20.80 -11.10
C SER A 32 -6.51 20.62 -11.11
N ARG A 33 -7.03 19.75 -11.99
CA ARG A 33 -8.48 19.55 -12.19
C ARG A 33 -9.08 18.46 -11.31
N VAL A 34 -8.27 17.65 -10.64
CA VAL A 34 -8.75 16.48 -9.89
C VAL A 34 -8.97 16.84 -8.42
N SER A 35 -10.16 16.53 -7.90
CA SER A 35 -10.47 16.63 -6.48
C SER A 35 -9.54 15.72 -5.67
N ARG A 36 -8.78 16.31 -4.75
CA ARG A 36 -7.72 15.60 -4.02
C ARG A 36 -8.30 14.72 -2.90
N SER A 37 -8.64 13.47 -3.20
CA SER A 37 -8.88 12.45 -2.16
C SER A 37 -7.54 11.93 -1.65
N TYR A 38 -7.20 12.29 -0.41
CA TYR A 38 -5.97 11.86 0.25
C TYR A 38 -5.98 10.36 0.58
N THR A 39 -7.16 9.74 0.73
CA THR A 39 -7.29 8.29 0.96
C THR A 39 -6.95 7.48 -0.28
N TRP A 40 -7.28 7.97 -1.48
CA TRP A 40 -6.85 7.35 -2.73
C TRP A 40 -5.33 7.38 -2.93
N VAL A 41 -4.69 8.47 -2.51
CA VAL A 41 -3.21 8.56 -2.49
C VAL A 41 -2.64 7.53 -1.53
N GLY A 42 -3.16 7.45 -0.30
CA GLY A 42 -2.73 6.46 0.69
C GLY A 42 -2.93 5.01 0.22
N PHE A 43 -4.04 4.71 -0.46
CA PHE A 43 -4.29 3.42 -1.08
C PHE A 43 -3.26 3.08 -2.16
N SER A 44 -2.97 4.04 -3.04
CA SER A 44 -2.00 3.86 -4.13
C SER A 44 -0.58 3.66 -3.59
N VAL A 45 -0.18 4.43 -2.56
CA VAL A 45 1.11 4.25 -1.86
C VAL A 45 1.16 2.87 -1.19
N GLY A 46 0.08 2.45 -0.52
CA GLY A 46 0.00 1.13 0.09
C GLY A 46 0.18 -0.02 -0.91
N TRP A 47 -0.39 0.11 -2.10
CA TRP A 47 -0.20 -0.85 -3.20
C TRP A 47 1.23 -0.92 -3.69
N ILE A 48 1.90 0.23 -3.84
CA ILE A 48 3.32 0.26 -4.23
C ILE A 48 4.17 -0.44 -3.17
N ILE A 49 3.95 -0.14 -1.89
CA ILE A 49 4.67 -0.79 -0.78
C ILE A 49 4.46 -2.31 -0.80
N ALA A 50 3.22 -2.75 -1.03
CA ALA A 50 2.89 -4.17 -1.12
C ALA A 50 3.66 -4.87 -2.24
N CYS A 51 3.61 -4.35 -3.47
CA CYS A 51 4.33 -4.91 -4.60
C CYS A 51 5.84 -4.94 -4.36
N LEU A 52 6.43 -3.82 -3.89
CA LEU A 52 7.86 -3.78 -3.60
C LEU A 52 8.27 -4.78 -2.52
N SER A 53 7.40 -5.04 -1.53
CA SER A 53 7.66 -6.02 -0.46
C SER A 53 7.76 -7.45 -0.99
N TYR A 54 6.95 -7.80 -1.99
CA TYR A 54 6.98 -9.12 -2.61
C TYR A 54 8.21 -9.30 -3.53
N ASP A 55 8.69 -8.22 -4.17
CA ASP A 55 9.82 -8.24 -5.12
C ASP A 55 11.20 -7.98 -4.48
N ILE A 56 11.34 -7.95 -3.14
CA ILE A 56 12.64 -7.67 -2.47
C ILE A 56 13.74 -8.64 -2.92
N LEU A 57 13.47 -9.96 -2.93
CA LEU A 57 14.43 -10.98 -3.36
C LEU A 57 14.80 -10.85 -4.84
N PHE A 58 13.85 -10.41 -5.67
CA PHE A 58 14.05 -10.14 -7.09
C PHE A 58 15.07 -9.01 -7.26
N PHE A 59 14.89 -7.89 -6.55
CA PHE A 59 15.86 -6.78 -6.58
C PHE A 59 17.21 -7.11 -5.96
N ALA A 60 17.24 -8.00 -4.97
CA ALA A 60 18.49 -8.49 -4.38
C ALA A 60 19.25 -9.47 -5.29
N GLY A 61 18.65 -9.93 -6.39
CA GLY A 61 19.23 -10.97 -7.27
C GLY A 61 19.34 -12.34 -6.60
N GLN A 62 18.60 -12.57 -5.51
CA GLN A 62 18.65 -13.79 -4.70
C GLN A 62 17.39 -14.66 -4.85
N GLU A 63 16.50 -14.31 -5.78
CA GLU A 63 15.26 -15.03 -6.08
C GLU A 63 15.45 -16.53 -6.44
N HIS A 64 16.56 -16.85 -7.10
CA HIS A 64 16.89 -18.21 -7.54
C HIS A 64 18.02 -18.84 -6.73
N ASP A 65 18.48 -18.16 -5.68
CA ASP A 65 19.58 -18.64 -4.86
C ASP A 65 19.11 -19.76 -3.92
N SER A 66 19.95 -20.79 -3.77
CA SER A 66 19.65 -21.95 -2.92
C SER A 66 19.74 -21.59 -1.43
N SER A 67 20.50 -20.54 -1.10
CA SER A 67 20.75 -20.06 0.25
C SER A 67 20.70 -18.51 0.30
N PRO A 68 19.51 -17.89 0.18
CA PRO A 68 19.39 -16.44 0.22
C PRO A 68 19.81 -15.89 1.58
N ASN A 69 20.21 -14.62 1.61
CA ASN A 69 20.59 -13.96 2.84
C ASN A 69 19.42 -13.99 3.84
N ARG A 70 19.66 -14.59 5.01
CA ARG A 70 18.68 -14.76 6.08
C ARG A 70 18.01 -13.44 6.47
N VAL A 71 18.75 -12.33 6.49
CA VAL A 71 18.21 -11.02 6.87
C VAL A 71 17.21 -10.53 5.83
N ILE A 72 17.53 -10.66 4.54
CA ILE A 72 16.65 -10.22 3.44
C ILE A 72 15.37 -11.07 3.42
N CYS A 73 15.50 -12.39 3.55
CA CYS A 73 14.37 -13.31 3.62
C CYS A 73 13.46 -13.00 4.83
N LEU A 74 14.05 -12.74 6.00
CA LEU A 74 13.29 -12.39 7.20
C LEU A 74 12.53 -11.07 7.03
N VAL A 75 13.18 -10.04 6.50
CA VAL A 75 12.55 -8.73 6.24
C VAL A 75 11.43 -8.86 5.23
N GLN A 76 11.64 -9.58 4.12
CA GLN A 76 10.62 -9.83 3.12
C GLN A 76 9.43 -10.60 3.72
N ALA A 77 9.68 -11.67 4.48
CA ALA A 77 8.61 -12.43 5.13
C ALA A 77 7.79 -11.57 6.10
N ALA A 78 8.45 -10.75 6.93
CA ALA A 78 7.78 -9.85 7.86
C ALA A 78 6.95 -8.78 7.14
N LEU A 79 7.47 -8.20 6.06
CA LEU A 79 6.73 -7.23 5.23
C LEU A 79 5.51 -7.88 4.56
N VAL A 80 5.69 -9.04 3.93
CA VAL A 80 4.60 -9.77 3.27
C VAL A 80 3.46 -10.09 4.25
N GLN A 81 3.78 -10.42 5.50
CA GLN A 81 2.77 -10.67 6.53
C GLN A 81 2.05 -9.39 7.01
N SER A 82 2.66 -8.20 6.90
CA SER A 82 2.01 -6.94 7.25
C SER A 82 1.19 -6.33 6.10
N VAL A 83 1.39 -6.77 4.86
CA VAL A 83 0.67 -6.29 3.67
C VAL A 83 -0.86 -6.49 3.77
N PRO A 84 -1.40 -7.64 4.22
CA PRO A 84 -2.86 -7.80 4.36
C PRO A 84 -3.49 -6.75 5.28
N VAL A 85 -2.78 -6.37 6.35
CA VAL A 85 -3.22 -5.32 7.29
C VAL A 85 -3.24 -3.96 6.60
N LEU A 86 -2.17 -3.64 5.86
CA LEU A 86 -2.08 -2.41 5.07
C LEU A 86 -3.24 -2.34 4.06
N GLN A 87 -3.44 -3.39 3.27
CA GLN A 87 -4.44 -3.41 2.20
C GLN A 87 -5.87 -3.38 2.75
N ALA A 88 -6.16 -4.11 3.82
CA ALA A 88 -7.48 -4.08 4.44
C ALA A 88 -7.82 -2.67 4.96
N THR A 89 -6.86 -2.02 5.63
CA THR A 89 -7.09 -0.70 6.25
C THR A 89 -7.10 0.43 5.23
N THR A 90 -6.27 0.41 4.18
CA THR A 90 -6.33 1.39 3.09
C THR A 90 -7.60 1.24 2.25
N ASN A 91 -8.05 0.01 1.97
CA ASN A 91 -9.32 -0.23 1.28
C ASN A 91 -10.51 0.28 2.08
N LEU A 92 -10.57 -0.04 3.37
CA LEU A 92 -11.63 0.46 4.25
C LEU A 92 -11.64 1.99 4.26
N SER A 93 -10.48 2.60 4.40
CA SER A 93 -10.30 4.06 4.37
C SER A 93 -10.83 4.69 3.07
N LEU A 94 -10.55 4.07 1.92
CA LEU A 94 -11.02 4.51 0.62
C LEU A 94 -12.54 4.37 0.49
N ILE A 95 -13.10 3.23 0.89
CA ILE A 95 -14.55 2.97 0.84
C ILE A 95 -15.31 3.99 1.68
N VAL A 96 -14.83 4.27 2.90
CA VAL A 96 -15.50 5.24 3.78
C VAL A 96 -15.38 6.66 3.22
N ASP A 97 -14.22 7.06 2.66
CA ASP A 97 -14.09 8.38 2.02
C ASP A 97 -15.04 8.53 0.83
N ILE A 98 -15.16 7.49 -0.01
CA ILE A 98 -16.12 7.47 -1.13
C ILE A 98 -17.55 7.55 -0.62
N TRP A 99 -17.90 6.78 0.41
CA TRP A 99 -19.24 6.77 1.00
C TRP A 99 -19.63 8.16 1.53
N LEU A 100 -18.72 8.82 2.23
CA LEU A 100 -18.94 10.17 2.76
C LEU A 100 -19.02 11.20 1.62
N LEU A 101 -18.19 11.06 0.59
CA LEU A 101 -18.22 11.95 -0.58
C LEU A 101 -19.55 11.85 -1.34
N VAL A 102 -20.03 10.63 -1.58
CA VAL A 102 -21.32 10.38 -2.22
C VAL A 102 -22.47 10.86 -1.32
N GLY A 103 -22.39 10.62 -0.02
CA GLY A 103 -23.36 11.10 0.96
C GLY A 103 -23.48 12.63 0.95
N ASP A 104 -22.36 13.35 0.98
CA ASP A 104 -22.33 14.82 0.93
C ASP A 104 -22.86 15.39 -0.39
N ALA A 105 -22.59 14.71 -1.51
CA ALA A 105 -23.12 15.08 -2.83
C ALA A 105 -24.64 14.92 -2.93
N LEU A 106 -25.23 13.95 -2.20
CA LEU A 106 -26.68 13.73 -2.15
C LEU A 106 -27.36 14.62 -1.11
N GLN A 107 -26.76 14.78 0.08
CA GLN A 107 -27.24 15.60 1.17
C GLN A 107 -26.05 16.27 1.88
N PRO A 108 -25.89 17.59 1.79
CA PRO A 108 -24.71 18.27 2.33
C PRO A 108 -24.64 18.08 3.85
N LEU A 109 -23.60 17.38 4.30
CA LEU A 109 -23.35 17.13 5.71
C LEU A 109 -22.80 18.43 6.33
N ARG A 110 -23.40 18.91 7.41
CA ARG A 110 -22.90 20.08 8.17
C ARG A 110 -21.69 19.73 9.04
N ILE A 111 -20.61 19.22 8.42
CA ILE A 111 -19.35 18.92 9.11
C ILE A 111 -18.43 20.14 9.01
N SER A 112 -17.79 20.51 10.13
CA SER A 112 -16.80 21.60 10.12
C SER A 112 -15.58 21.22 9.27
N LYS A 113 -15.05 22.16 8.48
CA LYS A 113 -13.85 21.95 7.65
C LYS A 113 -12.66 21.40 8.45
N ARG A 114 -12.53 21.81 9.72
CA ARG A 114 -11.48 21.32 10.63
C ARG A 114 -11.67 19.85 11.01
N GLN A 115 -12.91 19.44 11.27
CA GLN A 115 -13.23 18.04 11.59
C GLN A 115 -13.00 17.14 10.38
N LEU A 116 -13.38 17.60 9.18
CA LEU A 116 -13.15 16.87 7.93
C LEU A 116 -11.65 16.68 7.63
N LEU A 117 -10.83 17.71 7.86
CA LEU A 117 -9.38 17.62 7.67
C LEU A 117 -8.74 16.62 8.65
N THR A 118 -9.06 16.73 9.95
CA THR A 118 -8.55 15.80 10.97
C THR A 118 -8.96 14.36 10.66
N TYR A 119 -10.22 14.16 10.26
CA TYR A 119 -10.72 12.85 9.85
C TYR A 119 -9.93 12.28 8.66
N ARG A 120 -9.75 13.05 7.58
CA ARG A 120 -9.00 12.63 6.39
C ARG A 120 -7.56 12.25 6.71
N VAL A 121 -6.87 13.07 7.49
CA VAL A 121 -5.47 12.80 7.88
C VAL A 121 -5.38 11.55 8.75
N SER A 122 -6.28 11.40 9.72
CA SER A 122 -6.30 10.24 10.62
C SER A 122 -6.53 8.94 9.85
N VAL A 123 -7.48 8.95 8.92
CA VAL A 123 -7.83 7.78 8.09
C VAL A 123 -6.71 7.40 7.13
N VAL A 124 -5.88 8.34 6.68
CA VAL A 124 -4.73 8.05 5.80
C VAL A 124 -3.52 7.53 6.60
N LEU A 125 -3.23 8.15 7.75
CA LEU A 125 -2.07 7.80 8.57
C LEU A 125 -2.26 6.45 9.28
N PHE A 126 -3.47 6.17 9.75
CA PHE A 126 -3.76 4.96 10.52
C PHE A 126 -3.36 3.65 9.81
N PRO A 127 -3.72 3.41 8.53
CA PRO A 127 -3.29 2.22 7.78
C PRO A 127 -1.77 2.01 7.76
N HIS A 128 -1.02 3.09 7.52
CA HIS A 128 0.42 3.04 7.38
C HIS A 128 1.11 2.79 8.72
N VAL A 129 0.68 3.51 9.76
CA VAL A 129 1.21 3.33 11.13
C VAL A 129 0.89 1.93 11.65
N PHE A 130 -0.33 1.44 11.42
CA PHE A 130 -0.73 0.13 11.89
C PHE A 130 0.04 -1.00 11.19
N SER A 131 0.23 -0.90 9.87
CA SER A 131 1.06 -1.86 9.13
C SER A 131 2.52 -1.85 9.58
N VAL A 132 3.11 -0.66 9.81
CA VAL A 132 4.48 -0.53 10.35
C VAL A 132 4.58 -1.16 11.74
N SER A 133 3.58 -0.95 12.61
CA SER A 133 3.55 -1.57 13.93
C SER A 133 3.51 -3.10 13.84
N VAL A 134 2.72 -3.66 12.93
CA VAL A 134 2.65 -5.12 12.71
C VAL A 134 3.97 -5.64 12.17
N PHE A 135 4.57 -4.96 11.20
CA PHE A 135 5.88 -5.30 10.65
C PHE A 135 6.99 -5.31 11.71
N VAL A 136 7.07 -4.26 12.54
CA VAL A 136 8.04 -4.18 13.64
C VAL A 136 7.77 -5.28 14.66
N GLY A 137 6.50 -5.59 14.95
CA GLY A 137 6.12 -6.73 15.80
C GLY A 137 6.66 -8.06 15.28
N TYR A 138 6.51 -8.33 13.98
CA TYR A 138 7.09 -9.52 13.35
C TYR A 138 8.63 -9.51 13.47
N LEU A 139 9.30 -8.41 13.17
CA LEU A 139 10.77 -8.36 13.29
C LEU A 139 11.25 -8.63 14.72
N LEU A 140 10.61 -8.03 15.74
CA LEU A 140 11.02 -8.22 17.14
C LEU A 140 10.80 -9.65 17.66
N VAL A 141 9.81 -10.37 17.12
CA VAL A 141 9.51 -11.75 17.54
C VAL A 141 10.45 -12.77 16.89
N TYR A 142 10.89 -12.52 15.66
CA TYR A 142 11.63 -13.50 14.84
C TYR A 142 13.14 -13.19 14.67
N MET A 143 13.62 -12.06 15.20
CA MET A 143 15.04 -11.69 15.25
C MET A 143 15.71 -12.29 16.49
#